data_AF-A0A1H8P4Z0-F1
#
_entry.id   AF-A0A1H8P4Z0-F1
#
_cell.length_a   1.000
_cell.length_b   1.000
_cell.length_c   1.000
_cell.angle_alpha   90.00
_cell.angle_beta   90.00
_cell.angle_gamma   90.00
#
_symmetry.space_group_name_H-M   'P 1'
#
loop_
_entity.id
_entity.type
_entity.pdbx_description
1 polymer ?
#
loop_
_entity_poly.entity_id
_entity_poly.type
_entity_poly.pdbx_seq_one_letter_code
_entity_poly.pdbx_strand_id
1 'polypeptide(L)'
;MRISIDNFELNFKRNNDGEWWAIFTLNTSQCEVTFDEKVFQNKPDEELTINWNCIEEAIKDLINNFDTLMYKSKSALIALHQQIFDNEFLDKKGYFDFSGIEIVEYNTQGHRYAIDLCFSLHSHLLFVMDELCYNSNFKKQPYGLILSNVRRE
;
A
#
# COMPACT_ATOMS: atom_id res chain seq x y z
N MET A 1 -19.19 2.75 -2.26
CA MET A 1 -19.37 2.35 -0.85
C MET A 1 -18.83 3.45 0.03
N ARG A 2 -19.46 3.75 1.17
CA ARG A 2 -18.93 4.70 2.15
C ARG A 2 -18.59 3.95 3.43
N ILE A 3 -17.40 4.20 3.97
CA ILE A 3 -16.99 3.71 5.28
C ILE A 3 -16.45 4.89 6.11
N SER A 4 -16.58 4.77 7.43
CA SER A 4 -16.13 5.79 8.37
C SER A 4 -15.18 5.14 9.37
N ILE A 5 -13.94 5.66 9.44
CA ILE A 5 -12.87 5.11 10.27
C ILE A 5 -12.27 6.26 11.05
N ASP A 6 -12.45 6.23 12.38
CA ASP A 6 -12.09 7.32 13.28
C ASP A 6 -12.67 8.66 12.78
N ASN A 7 -11.83 9.62 12.37
CA ASN A 7 -12.26 10.92 11.84
C ASN A 7 -12.23 11.01 10.30
N PHE A 8 -12.00 9.89 9.62
CA PHE A 8 -11.93 9.82 8.16
C PHE A 8 -13.22 9.24 7.57
N GLU A 9 -13.72 9.89 6.52
CA GLU A 9 -14.77 9.33 5.67
C GLU A 9 -14.16 8.96 4.32
N LEU A 10 -14.20 7.66 3.99
CA LEU A 10 -13.72 7.17 2.70
C LEU A 10 -14.90 6.81 1.81
N ASN A 11 -14.93 7.42 0.63
CA ASN A 11 -15.96 7.20 -0.38
C ASN A 11 -15.36 6.37 -1.52
N PHE A 12 -15.45 5.04 -1.37
CA PHE A 12 -14.98 4.07 -2.35
C PHE A 12 -15.83 4.09 -3.63
N LYS A 13 -15.15 4.27 -4.76
CA LYS A 13 -15.69 4.15 -6.11
C LYS A 13 -15.19 2.86 -6.74
N ARG A 14 -15.98 2.29 -7.65
CA ARG A 14 -15.66 1.07 -8.36
C ARG A 14 -15.51 1.39 -9.84
N ASN A 15 -14.48 0.87 -10.50
CA ASN A 15 -14.34 0.92 -11.94
C ASN A 15 -15.03 -0.29 -12.62
N ASN A 16 -15.03 -0.33 -13.95
CA ASN A 16 -15.69 -1.43 -14.69
C ASN A 16 -14.95 -2.77 -14.56
N ASP A 17 -13.66 -2.74 -14.23
CA ASP A 17 -12.80 -3.93 -14.14
C ASP A 17 -12.85 -4.61 -12.77
N GLY A 18 -13.59 -4.03 -11.81
CA GLY A 18 -13.73 -4.57 -10.45
C GLY A 18 -12.75 -3.97 -9.44
N GLU A 19 -11.93 -3.00 -9.85
CA GLU A 19 -11.07 -2.27 -8.93
C GLU A 19 -11.89 -1.23 -8.15
N TRP A 20 -11.63 -1.18 -6.86
CA TRP A 20 -12.17 -0.20 -5.94
C TRP A 20 -11.09 0.76 -5.51
N TRP A 21 -11.43 2.03 -5.40
CA TRP A 21 -10.50 3.05 -4.97
C TRP A 21 -11.17 4.14 -4.12
N ALA A 22 -10.40 4.69 -3.20
CA ALA A 22 -10.76 5.89 -2.45
C ALA A 22 -9.52 6.76 -2.26
N ILE A 23 -9.74 8.07 -2.20
CA ILE A 23 -8.68 9.02 -1.87
C ILE A 23 -9.04 9.67 -0.54
N PHE A 24 -8.07 9.72 0.36
CA PHE A 24 -8.16 10.46 1.61
C PHE A 24 -6.82 11.14 1.88
N THR A 25 -6.79 12.06 2.83
CA THR A 25 -5.56 12.77 3.21
C THR A 25 -5.17 12.33 4.61
N LEU A 26 -3.99 11.76 4.74
CA LEU A 26 -3.41 11.37 6.03
C LEU A 26 -2.22 12.28 6.30
N ASN A 27 -2.30 13.07 7.38
CA ASN A 27 -1.36 14.16 7.66
C ASN A 27 -1.27 15.13 6.46
N THR A 28 -0.11 15.20 5.80
CA THR A 28 0.12 16.00 4.59
C THR A 28 0.13 15.17 3.30
N SER A 29 -0.03 13.86 3.40
CA SER A 29 0.04 12.93 2.27
C SER A 29 -1.36 12.64 1.73
N GLN A 30 -1.54 12.79 0.42
CA GLN A 30 -2.70 12.24 -0.26
C GLN A 30 -2.49 10.74 -0.42
N CYS A 31 -3.41 9.96 0.12
CA CYS A 31 -3.40 8.52 0.10
C CYS A 31 -4.51 8.04 -0.83
N GLU A 32 -4.12 7.50 -1.98
CA GLU A 32 -5.01 6.69 -2.81
C GLU A 32 -4.91 5.25 -2.32
N VAL A 33 -6.03 4.68 -1.90
CA VAL A 33 -6.13 3.26 -1.55
C VAL A 33 -6.90 2.55 -2.65
N THR A 34 -6.33 1.46 -3.16
CA THR A 34 -6.92 0.62 -4.20
C THR A 34 -7.00 -0.85 -3.78
N PHE A 35 -7.93 -1.59 -4.39
CA PHE A 35 -7.97 -3.05 -4.32
C PHE A 35 -8.81 -3.64 -5.46
N ASP A 36 -8.42 -4.79 -6.01
CA ASP A 36 -9.29 -5.61 -6.86
C ASP A 36 -10.29 -6.38 -5.98
N GLU A 37 -11.57 -6.35 -6.32
CA GLU A 37 -12.59 -7.08 -5.58
C GLU A 37 -12.34 -8.60 -5.52
N LYS A 38 -11.60 -9.16 -6.49
CA LYS A 38 -11.19 -10.56 -6.52
C LYS A 38 -10.20 -10.92 -5.42
N VAL A 39 -9.50 -9.95 -4.84
CA VAL A 39 -8.69 -10.18 -3.62
C VAL A 39 -9.57 -10.74 -2.49
N PHE A 40 -10.86 -10.41 -2.49
CA PHE A 40 -11.84 -10.88 -1.50
C PHE A 40 -12.57 -12.15 -1.94
N GLN A 41 -12.22 -12.71 -3.09
CA GLN A 41 -12.81 -13.93 -3.61
C GLN A 41 -11.97 -15.14 -3.17
N ASN A 42 -12.56 -16.09 -2.43
CA ASN A 42 -11.82 -17.26 -1.96
C ASN A 42 -11.49 -18.25 -3.07
N LYS A 43 -12.41 -18.41 -4.02
CA LYS A 43 -12.29 -19.32 -5.16
C LYS A 43 -12.89 -18.67 -6.41
N PRO A 44 -12.36 -18.95 -7.61
CA PRO A 44 -12.82 -18.33 -8.86
C PRO A 44 -14.32 -18.46 -9.13
N ASP A 45 -14.94 -19.54 -8.65
CA ASP A 45 -16.36 -19.86 -8.88
C ASP A 45 -17.29 -19.47 -7.72
N GLU A 46 -16.76 -18.91 -6.63
CA GLU A 46 -17.58 -18.46 -5.50
C GLU A 46 -18.15 -17.05 -5.74
N GLU A 47 -19.34 -16.80 -5.22
CA GLU A 47 -19.97 -15.47 -5.26
C GLU A 47 -19.06 -14.44 -4.58
N LEU A 48 -18.80 -13.34 -5.29
CA LEU A 48 -17.93 -12.29 -4.79
C LEU A 48 -18.65 -11.51 -3.68
N THR A 49 -18.13 -11.62 -2.46
CA THR A 49 -18.62 -10.85 -1.31
C THR A 49 -17.46 -10.13 -0.63
N ILE A 50 -17.43 -8.80 -0.76
CA ILE A 50 -16.41 -7.96 -0.11
C ILE A 50 -16.73 -7.86 1.38
N ASN A 51 -15.80 -8.30 2.22
CA ASN A 51 -15.86 -8.09 3.65
C ASN A 51 -15.35 -6.69 4.01
N TRP A 52 -16.24 -5.70 4.04
CA TRP A 52 -15.89 -4.30 4.33
C TRP A 52 -15.25 -4.10 5.71
N ASN A 53 -15.54 -4.95 6.69
CA ASN A 53 -14.86 -4.88 8.00
C ASN A 53 -13.35 -5.13 7.87
N CYS A 54 -12.93 -5.94 6.89
CA CYS A 54 -11.51 -6.15 6.60
C CYS A 54 -10.86 -4.91 5.99
N ILE A 55 -11.57 -4.21 5.10
CA ILE A 55 -11.11 -2.93 4.53
C ILE A 55 -10.98 -1.90 5.66
N GLU A 56 -11.98 -1.81 6.53
CA GLU A 56 -11.96 -0.93 7.69
C GLU A 56 -10.77 -1.20 8.61
N GLU A 57 -10.49 -2.47 8.92
CA GLU A 57 -9.33 -2.85 9.72
C GLU A 57 -8.01 -2.50 9.02
N ALA A 58 -7.88 -2.76 7.72
CA ALA A 58 -6.68 -2.45 6.95
C ALA A 58 -6.35 -0.96 6.95
N ILE A 59 -7.36 -0.12 6.72
CA ILE A 59 -7.19 1.34 6.73
C ILE A 59 -6.93 1.84 8.14
N LYS A 60 -7.59 1.26 9.17
CA LYS A 60 -7.34 1.63 10.55
C LYS A 60 -5.91 1.30 10.98
N ASP A 61 -5.41 0.12 10.63
CA ASP A 61 -4.03 -0.27 10.91
C ASP A 61 -3.04 0.61 10.14
N LEU A 62 -3.33 0.95 8.89
CA LEU A 62 -2.55 1.91 8.11
C LEU A 62 -2.47 3.26 8.83
N ILE A 63 -3.62 3.86 9.20
CA ILE A 63 -3.69 5.15 9.89
C ILE A 63 -2.86 5.12 11.18
N ASN A 64 -3.04 4.08 12.00
CA ASN A 64 -2.38 3.96 13.29
C ASN A 64 -0.87 3.72 13.18
N ASN A 65 -0.38 3.22 12.05
CA ASN A 65 1.03 2.85 11.89
C ASN A 65 1.75 3.61 10.76
N PHE A 66 1.10 4.59 10.13
CA PHE A 66 1.54 5.17 8.86
C PHE A 66 3.00 5.62 8.87
N ASP A 67 3.39 6.45 9.84
CA ASP A 67 4.76 6.95 9.94
C ASP A 67 5.80 5.82 10.11
N THR A 68 5.45 4.78 10.87
CA THR A 68 6.31 3.61 11.09
C THR A 68 6.45 2.77 9.83
N LEU A 69 5.34 2.53 9.11
CA LEU A 69 5.35 1.80 7.85
C LEU A 69 6.16 2.56 6.80
N MET A 70 5.91 3.86 6.66
CA MET A 70 6.64 4.75 5.76
C MET A 70 8.14 4.74 6.02
N TYR A 71 8.57 4.83 7.28
CA TYR A 71 9.97 4.75 7.66
C TYR A 71 10.59 3.40 7.28
N LYS A 72 9.92 2.29 7.63
CA LYS A 72 10.38 0.93 7.31
C LYS A 72 10.50 0.71 5.81
N SER A 73 9.50 1.14 5.03
CA SER A 73 9.51 1.04 3.57
C SER A 73 10.69 1.80 2.99
N LYS A 74 10.86 3.08 3.33
CA LYS A 74 11.98 3.89 2.81
C LYS A 74 13.33 3.27 3.14
N SER A 75 13.53 2.82 4.38
CA SER A 75 14.79 2.17 4.78
C SER A 75 15.06 0.90 3.97
N ALA A 76 14.05 0.06 3.75
CA ALA A 76 14.20 -1.20 3.03
C ALA A 76 14.36 -1.00 1.51
N LEU A 77 13.61 -0.05 0.92
CA LEU A 77 13.70 0.28 -0.51
C LEU A 77 15.03 0.94 -0.87
N ILE A 78 15.60 1.77 0.00
CA ILE A 78 16.97 2.31 -0.17
C ILE A 78 17.98 1.15 -0.23
N ALA A 79 17.90 0.23 0.73
CA ALA A 79 18.79 -0.93 0.76
C ALA A 79 18.63 -1.82 -0.49
N LEU A 80 17.39 -2.07 -0.92
CA LEU A 80 17.10 -2.83 -2.14
C LEU A 80 17.70 -2.15 -3.38
N HIS A 81 17.46 -0.85 -3.55
CA HIS A 81 17.94 -0.12 -4.74
C HIS A 81 19.47 -0.07 -4.79
N GLN A 82 20.14 0.12 -3.65
CA GLN A 82 21.61 0.04 -3.55
C GLN A 82 22.16 -1.35 -3.91
N GLN A 83 21.43 -2.43 -3.63
CA GLN A 83 21.84 -3.78 -4.04
C GLN A 83 21.72 -4.01 -5.56
N ILE A 84 20.76 -3.35 -6.22
CA ILE A 84 20.53 -3.52 -7.67
C ILE A 84 21.47 -2.63 -8.50
N PHE A 85 21.75 -1.42 -8.04
CA PHE A 85 22.45 -0.37 -8.81
C PHE A 85 23.73 0.18 -8.14
N ASP A 86 24.33 -0.54 -7.18
CA ASP A 86 25.50 -0.09 -6.41
C ASP A 86 25.30 1.32 -5.77
N ASN A 87 26.37 2.13 -5.68
CA ASN A 87 26.36 3.49 -5.13
C ASN A 87 25.61 4.53 -5.99
N GLU A 88 24.99 4.15 -7.12
CA GLU A 88 24.26 5.10 -7.97
C GLU A 88 23.13 5.83 -7.23
N PHE A 89 22.56 5.22 -6.17
CA PHE A 89 21.57 5.87 -5.31
C PHE A 89 22.11 7.15 -4.64
N LEU A 90 23.34 7.07 -4.11
CA LEU A 90 24.01 8.17 -3.41
C LEU A 90 24.50 9.22 -4.41
N ASP A 91 25.02 8.78 -5.55
CA ASP A 91 25.54 9.67 -6.59
C ASP A 91 24.41 10.45 -7.29
N LYS A 92 23.23 9.83 -7.49
CA LYS A 92 22.07 10.49 -8.13
C LYS A 92 21.17 11.25 -7.16
N LYS A 93 21.45 11.20 -5.84
CA LYS A 93 20.71 11.99 -4.84
C LYS A 93 19.20 11.74 -4.98
N GLY A 94 18.79 10.47 -4.92
CA GLY A 94 17.38 10.08 -5.09
C GLY A 94 16.61 10.00 -3.77
N TYR A 95 15.28 10.08 -3.83
CA TYR A 95 14.38 9.78 -2.71
C TYR A 95 13.13 9.03 -3.18
N PHE A 96 12.60 8.18 -2.30
CA PHE A 96 11.32 7.52 -2.53
C PHE A 96 10.18 8.43 -2.09
N ASP A 97 9.28 8.73 -3.02
CA ASP A 97 8.03 9.43 -2.76
C ASP A 97 6.89 8.43 -2.71
N PHE A 98 5.93 8.69 -1.83
CA PHE A 98 4.81 7.78 -1.62
C PHE A 98 3.68 8.10 -2.59
N SER A 99 3.17 7.06 -3.25
CA SER A 99 2.28 7.20 -4.41
C SER A 99 0.92 6.56 -4.18
N GLY A 100 0.82 5.57 -3.30
CA GLY A 100 -0.45 4.91 -3.02
C GLY A 100 -0.37 3.72 -2.08
N ILE A 101 -1.54 3.19 -1.76
CA ILE A 101 -1.74 1.97 -0.99
C ILE A 101 -2.54 1.00 -1.85
N GLU A 102 -2.15 -0.27 -1.84
CA GLU A 102 -2.94 -1.35 -2.44
C GLU A 102 -3.18 -2.46 -1.41
N ILE A 103 -4.41 -2.96 -1.32
CA ILE A 103 -4.71 -4.18 -0.56
C ILE A 103 -4.66 -5.36 -1.51
N VAL A 104 -3.65 -6.23 -1.35
CA VAL A 104 -3.26 -7.23 -2.35
C VAL A 104 -3.51 -8.68 -1.96
N GLU A 105 -3.79 -8.96 -0.69
CA GLU A 105 -4.08 -10.32 -0.21
C GLU A 105 -5.14 -10.26 0.88
N TYR A 106 -6.02 -11.25 0.92
CA TYR A 106 -6.97 -11.49 2.01
C TYR A 106 -7.17 -12.99 2.22
N ASN A 107 -7.25 -13.43 3.49
CA ASN A 107 -7.69 -14.78 3.82
C ASN A 107 -8.80 -14.80 4.87
N THR A 108 -9.62 -15.85 4.82
CA THR A 108 -10.79 -16.05 5.67
C THR A 108 -10.48 -16.56 7.07
N GLN A 109 -9.21 -16.87 7.40
CA GLN A 109 -8.79 -17.34 8.73
C GLN A 109 -8.58 -16.18 9.73
N GLY A 110 -9.51 -15.23 9.72
CA GLY A 110 -9.58 -14.14 10.71
C GLY A 110 -8.83 -12.87 10.32
N HIS A 111 -9.24 -12.22 9.23
CA HIS A 111 -8.84 -10.84 8.88
C HIS A 111 -7.34 -10.65 8.58
N ARG A 112 -6.68 -11.66 8.01
CA ARG A 112 -5.31 -11.44 7.53
C ARG A 112 -5.38 -10.88 6.13
N TYR A 113 -4.81 -9.70 5.97
CA TYR A 113 -4.63 -9.05 4.69
C TYR A 113 -3.16 -8.65 4.51
N ALA A 114 -2.81 -8.31 3.28
CA ALA A 114 -1.54 -7.68 2.97
C ALA A 114 -1.78 -6.30 2.33
N ILE A 115 -0.95 -5.34 2.72
CA ILE A 115 -0.97 -3.96 2.22
C ILE A 115 0.36 -3.71 1.51
N ASP A 116 0.31 -3.34 0.25
CA ASP A 116 1.44 -2.76 -0.46
C ASP A 116 1.41 -1.23 -0.27
N LEU A 117 2.54 -0.68 0.17
CA LEU A 117 2.82 0.75 0.06
C LEU A 117 3.64 0.97 -1.21
N CYS A 118 3.10 1.77 -2.12
CA CYS A 118 3.64 2.01 -3.45
C CYS A 118 4.44 3.32 -3.48
N PHE A 119 5.60 3.28 -4.13
CA PHE A 119 6.54 4.38 -4.18
C PHE A 119 7.07 4.62 -5.59
N SER A 120 7.24 5.90 -5.88
CA SER A 120 7.99 6.42 -7.02
C SER A 120 9.42 6.73 -6.58
N LEU A 121 10.40 6.52 -7.46
CA LEU A 121 11.77 7.00 -7.23
C LEU A 121 11.95 8.34 -7.93
N HIS A 122 12.34 9.37 -7.18
CA HIS A 122 12.57 10.71 -7.68
C HIS A 122 14.03 11.11 -7.51
N SER A 123 14.50 11.98 -8.41
CA SER A 123 15.75 12.72 -8.19
C SER A 123 15.49 13.93 -7.28
N HIS A 124 16.47 14.35 -6.48
CA HIS A 124 16.45 15.65 -5.80
C HIS A 124 16.43 16.87 -6.77
N LEU A 125 16.60 16.64 -8.07
CA LEU A 125 16.32 17.63 -9.14
C LEU A 125 14.83 17.69 -9.55
N LEU A 126 13.95 17.05 -8.79
CA LEU A 126 12.48 17.13 -8.89
C LEU A 126 11.88 16.53 -10.17
N PHE A 127 12.60 15.64 -10.85
CA PHE A 127 12.03 14.80 -11.89
C PHE A 127 11.86 13.35 -11.42
N VAL A 128 10.79 12.71 -11.91
CA VAL A 128 10.47 11.31 -11.65
C VAL A 128 11.47 10.44 -12.42
N MET A 129 12.19 9.59 -11.70
CA MET A 129 13.08 8.60 -12.33
C MET A 129 12.32 7.32 -12.64
N ASP A 130 11.37 6.96 -11.78
CA ASP A 130 10.55 5.77 -11.92
C ASP A 130 9.19 5.97 -11.24
N GLU A 131 8.11 6.09 -12.02
CA GLU A 131 6.82 6.64 -11.56
C GLU A 131 6.04 5.68 -10.65
N LEU A 132 6.12 4.37 -10.83
CA LEU A 132 5.54 3.37 -9.93
C LEU A 132 6.30 2.07 -10.06
N CYS A 133 7.43 1.97 -9.38
CA CYS A 133 8.28 0.80 -9.53
C CYS A 133 8.67 0.16 -8.23
N TYR A 134 8.26 0.68 -7.06
CA TYR A 134 8.78 0.17 -5.80
C TYR A 134 7.69 -0.04 -4.78
N ASN A 135 7.56 -1.28 -4.30
CA ASN A 135 6.52 -1.66 -3.37
C ASN A 135 7.10 -2.27 -2.10
N SER A 136 6.51 -1.93 -0.96
CA SER A 136 6.77 -2.56 0.33
C SER A 136 5.52 -3.26 0.83
N ASN A 137 5.57 -4.60 0.93
CA ASN A 137 4.45 -5.44 1.33
C ASN A 137 4.44 -5.67 2.84
N PHE A 138 3.34 -5.32 3.49
CA PHE A 138 3.11 -5.55 4.91
C PHE A 138 1.98 -6.55 5.11
N LYS A 139 2.28 -7.68 5.76
CA LYS A 139 1.27 -8.69 6.10
C LYS A 139 0.75 -8.46 7.51
N LYS A 140 -0.57 -8.50 7.67
CA LYS A 140 -1.24 -8.50 8.97
C LYS A 140 -0.95 -9.80 9.71
N GLN A 141 -0.40 -9.67 10.91
CA GLN A 141 -0.16 -10.73 11.88
C GLN A 141 -0.89 -10.39 13.18
N PRO A 142 -1.08 -11.35 14.12
CA PRO A 142 -1.82 -11.13 15.37
C PRO A 142 -1.33 -9.95 16.22
N TYR A 143 -0.05 -9.58 16.06
CA TYR A 143 0.63 -8.54 16.83
C TYR A 143 0.96 -7.29 16.01
N GLY A 144 0.46 -7.18 14.77
CA GLY A 144 0.59 -5.99 13.94
C GLY A 144 0.99 -6.28 12.49
N LEU A 145 1.36 -5.21 11.77
CA LEU A 145 1.84 -5.28 10.39
C LEU A 145 3.34 -5.56 10.34
N ILE A 146 3.73 -6.61 9.59
CA ILE A 146 5.12 -7.00 9.41
C ILE A 146 5.51 -6.82 7.94
N LEU A 147 6.64 -6.15 7.71
CA LEU A 147 7.25 -6.07 6.39
C LEU A 147 7.64 -7.48 5.95
N SER A 148 6.95 -7.99 4.92
CA SER A 148 7.15 -9.33 4.39
C SER A 148 8.05 -9.34 3.16
N ASN A 149 7.99 -8.30 2.34
CA ASN A 149 8.75 -8.21 1.09
C ASN A 149 8.94 -6.75 0.67
N VAL A 150 10.02 -6.47 -0.06
CA VAL A 150 10.20 -5.27 -0.86
C VAL A 150 10.55 -5.68 -2.28
N ARG A 151 9.96 -5.04 -3.27
CA ARG A 151 10.19 -5.40 -4.68
C ARG A 151 10.27 -4.17 -5.57
N ARG A 152 10.97 -4.35 -6.69
CA ARG A 152 10.83 -3.47 -7.85
C ARG A 152 9.88 -4.14 -8.85
N GLU A 153 8.93 -3.38 -9.39
CA GLU A 153 8.03 -3.83 -10.47
C GLU A 153 8.58 -3.52 -11.86
#